data_AF-A0A1Y3U9F5-F1
#
_entry.id   AF-A0A1Y3U9F5-F1
#
_cell.length_a   1.000
_cell.length_b   1.000
_cell.length_c   1.000
_cell.angle_alpha   90.00
_cell.angle_beta   90.00
_cell.angle_gamma   90.00
#
_symmetry.space_group_name_H-M   'P 1'
#
loop_
_entity.id
_entity.type
_entity.pdbx_description
1 polymer ?
#
loop_
_entity_poly.entity_id
_entity_poly.type
_entity_poly.pdbx_seq_one_letter_code
_entity_poly.pdbx_strand_id
1 'polypeptide(L)'
;MGSFASWTDAIDYLAERAAEERFVFIFDEFPYAAKRNEALPSILQVAIDRKLKTTNLFLALCGSNQGLMESQVLGKKSPLYGRRTIQIRLQQLGYLDAAKMLPGVSPQEAFRFYGCFGGVPYYLELVDPALSLRENLARLYFDRMGFLYDEPFGLLRQELAEPALYGSVLRAIADGANRQKEIADRTGIPRTTLPAYLKTLENLGIIERVVPFGDNPSTSRKSLYRMRDACYDFWFRFVMPVVSSIESRLGPVVARELDEARITEYLGRRFERLCAEWLVREALENQLPLPIASVGAWWGTNPAKRAQDDLDVVAADIAGKRLIIGECKYRETFDESAEFADLETKRDLLSGRHAEYLYLFCKRQPSAGTLRKCAEHTDWRIITLEEMYEA
;
A
#
# COMPACT_ATOMS: atom_id res chain seq x y z
N MET A 1 27.03 28.21 -23.51
CA MET A 1 26.00 28.81 -22.64
C MET A 1 26.67 29.14 -21.31
N GLY A 2 26.54 30.38 -20.84
CA GLY A 2 27.13 30.78 -19.55
C GLY A 2 26.44 30.09 -18.38
N SER A 3 27.16 29.91 -17.27
CA SER A 3 26.56 29.48 -16.01
C SER A 3 25.79 30.64 -15.37
N PHE A 4 24.67 30.34 -14.72
CA PHE A 4 23.98 31.32 -13.88
C PHE A 4 24.79 31.58 -12.60
N ALA A 5 24.87 32.84 -12.16
CA ALA A 5 25.58 33.22 -10.95
C ALA A 5 24.75 32.94 -9.67
N SER A 6 23.42 32.90 -9.80
CA SER A 6 22.50 32.63 -8.70
C SER A 6 21.22 31.92 -9.15
N TRP A 7 20.49 31.36 -8.18
CA TRP A 7 19.14 30.82 -8.41
C TRP A 7 18.16 31.89 -8.89
N THR A 8 18.32 33.14 -8.44
CA THR A 8 17.50 34.25 -8.92
C THR A 8 17.70 34.46 -10.41
N ASP A 9 18.95 34.48 -10.89
CA ASP A 9 19.25 34.67 -12.32
C ASP A 9 18.68 33.52 -13.17
N ALA A 10 18.80 32.28 -12.67
CA ALA A 10 18.25 31.11 -13.34
C ALA A 10 16.71 31.17 -13.45
N ILE A 11 16.01 31.54 -12.37
CA ILE A 11 14.55 31.62 -12.37
C ILE A 11 14.05 32.84 -13.17
N ASP A 12 14.78 33.94 -13.15
CA ASP A 12 14.46 35.13 -13.96
C ASP A 12 14.55 34.82 -15.45
N TYR A 13 15.59 34.10 -15.86
CA TYR A 13 15.70 33.60 -17.22
C TYR A 13 14.51 32.69 -17.61
N LEU A 14 14.05 31.82 -16.70
CA LEU A 14 12.84 31.01 -16.94
C LEU A 14 11.59 31.89 -17.12
N ALA A 15 11.44 32.94 -16.31
CA ALA A 15 10.31 33.86 -16.41
C ALA A 15 10.29 34.61 -17.74
N GLU A 16 11.45 35.10 -18.21
CA GLU A 16 11.60 35.76 -19.51
C GLU A 16 11.18 34.84 -20.65
N ARG A 17 11.68 33.59 -20.67
CA ARG A 17 11.28 32.62 -21.70
C ARG A 17 9.80 32.28 -21.63
N ALA A 18 9.25 32.15 -20.42
CA ALA A 18 7.86 31.77 -20.24
C ALA A 18 6.86 32.88 -20.60
N ALA A 19 7.35 34.13 -20.68
CA ALA A 19 6.56 35.25 -21.18
C ALA A 19 6.37 35.19 -22.70
N GLU A 20 7.33 34.61 -23.43
CA GLU A 20 7.31 34.47 -24.89
C GLU A 20 6.61 33.18 -25.34
N GLU A 21 6.90 32.06 -24.66
CA GLU A 21 6.41 30.73 -25.05
C GLU A 21 5.93 29.92 -23.85
N ARG A 22 4.88 29.12 -24.04
CA ARG A 22 4.40 28.16 -23.03
C ARG A 22 5.32 26.93 -22.98
N PHE A 23 5.87 26.63 -21.81
CA PHE A 23 6.59 25.38 -21.57
C PHE A 23 6.41 24.84 -20.15
N VAL A 24 6.85 23.60 -19.96
CA VAL A 24 6.84 22.90 -18.67
C VAL A 24 8.26 22.91 -18.09
N PHE A 25 8.39 23.32 -16.83
CA PHE A 25 9.63 23.19 -16.08
C PHE A 25 9.43 22.24 -14.91
N ILE A 26 10.19 21.14 -14.90
CA ILE A 26 10.18 20.15 -13.83
C ILE A 26 11.48 20.33 -13.04
N PHE A 27 11.34 20.68 -11.76
CA PHE A 27 12.43 20.66 -10.82
C PHE A 27 12.37 19.36 -10.03
N ASP A 28 13.17 18.39 -10.48
CA ASP A 28 13.31 17.12 -9.78
C ASP A 28 14.23 17.22 -8.56
N GLU A 29 13.86 16.49 -7.52
CA GLU A 29 14.51 16.52 -6.21
C GLU A 29 14.66 17.92 -5.58
N PHE A 30 13.64 18.77 -5.77
CA PHE A 30 13.57 20.10 -5.16
C PHE A 30 13.79 20.11 -3.63
N PRO A 31 13.28 19.14 -2.83
CA PRO A 31 13.53 19.11 -1.39
C PRO A 31 15.02 19.04 -1.03
N TYR A 32 15.84 18.32 -1.80
CA TYR A 32 17.28 18.26 -1.55
C TYR A 32 17.97 19.57 -1.90
N ALA A 33 17.55 20.24 -2.97
CA ALA A 33 18.04 21.57 -3.32
C ALA A 33 17.69 22.60 -2.22
N ALA A 34 16.45 22.56 -1.72
CA ALA A 34 15.99 23.42 -0.63
C ALA A 34 16.73 23.13 0.68
N LYS A 35 17.06 21.87 0.98
CA LYS A 35 17.88 21.49 2.13
C LYS A 35 19.31 22.02 2.03
N ARG A 36 19.89 22.06 0.82
CA ARG A 36 21.24 22.59 0.59
C ARG A 36 21.28 24.12 0.56
N ASN A 37 20.21 24.76 0.13
CA ASN A 37 20.06 26.22 0.12
C ASN A 37 18.70 26.62 0.71
N GLU A 38 18.70 26.97 1.99
CA GLU A 38 17.48 27.34 2.72
C GLU A 38 16.79 28.60 2.17
N ALA A 39 17.50 29.43 1.40
CA ALA A 39 16.91 30.60 0.74
C ALA A 39 16.14 30.24 -0.54
N LEU A 40 16.39 29.07 -1.15
CA LEU A 40 15.79 28.68 -2.43
C LEU A 40 14.26 28.71 -2.43
N PRO A 41 13.54 28.16 -1.42
CA PRO A 41 12.08 28.28 -1.36
C PRO A 41 11.58 29.73 -1.34
N SER A 42 12.29 30.63 -0.65
CA SER A 42 11.96 32.05 -0.59
C SER A 42 12.24 32.77 -1.90
N ILE A 43 13.35 32.45 -2.57
CA ILE A 43 13.66 32.99 -3.91
C ILE A 43 12.56 32.59 -4.90
N LEU A 44 12.19 31.30 -4.90
CA LEU A 44 11.14 30.78 -5.76
C LEU A 44 9.76 31.39 -5.43
N GLN A 45 9.46 31.61 -4.14
CA GLN A 45 8.26 32.33 -3.71
C GLN A 45 8.16 33.72 -4.35
N VAL A 46 9.23 34.51 -4.25
CA VAL A 46 9.27 35.87 -4.82
C VAL A 46 9.11 35.83 -6.33
N ALA A 47 9.79 34.89 -7.01
CA ALA A 47 9.68 34.73 -8.44
C ALA A 47 8.25 34.32 -8.87
N ILE A 48 7.62 33.39 -8.16
CA ILE A 48 6.22 33.00 -8.39
C ILE A 48 5.31 34.22 -8.26
N ASP A 49 5.41 34.94 -7.15
CA ASP A 49 4.47 36.01 -6.83
C ASP A 49 4.63 37.24 -7.74
N ARG A 50 5.84 37.55 -8.19
CA ARG A 50 6.13 38.77 -8.96
C ARG A 50 6.30 38.56 -10.46
N LYS A 51 6.66 37.36 -10.90
CA LYS A 51 7.08 37.11 -12.29
C LYS A 51 6.30 35.95 -12.90
N LEU A 52 6.35 34.75 -12.33
CA LEU A 52 5.85 33.54 -12.99
C LEU A 52 4.33 33.45 -13.05
N LYS A 53 3.60 34.06 -12.11
CA LYS A 53 2.12 34.05 -12.14
C LYS A 53 1.50 34.69 -13.38
N THR A 54 2.23 35.58 -14.05
CA THR A 54 1.78 36.27 -15.27
C THR A 54 2.34 35.65 -16.56
N THR A 55 3.10 34.55 -16.45
CA THR A 55 3.67 33.85 -17.60
C THR A 55 2.89 32.58 -17.93
N ASN A 56 3.24 31.93 -19.03
CA ASN A 56 2.66 30.66 -19.44
C ASN A 56 3.41 29.43 -18.86
N LEU A 57 4.24 29.61 -17.83
CA LEU A 57 5.02 28.52 -17.25
C LEU A 57 4.12 27.52 -16.52
N PHE A 58 4.28 26.23 -16.83
CA PHE A 58 3.83 25.16 -15.93
C PHE A 58 5.02 24.68 -15.09
N LEU A 59 5.01 25.01 -13.79
CA LEU A 59 6.06 24.62 -12.85
C LEU A 59 5.64 23.37 -12.06
N ALA A 60 6.44 22.30 -12.17
CA ALA A 60 6.31 21.11 -11.34
C ALA A 60 7.53 20.97 -10.43
N LEU A 61 7.28 20.74 -9.13
CA LEU A 61 8.31 20.41 -8.15
C LEU A 61 8.09 18.97 -7.70
N CYS A 62 9.09 18.11 -7.83
CA CYS A 62 9.03 16.72 -7.38
C CYS A 62 10.22 16.35 -6.49
N GLY A 63 10.13 15.18 -5.88
CA GLY A 63 11.18 14.63 -5.02
C GLY A 63 10.71 13.39 -4.29
N SER A 64 11.62 12.45 -4.10
CA SER A 64 11.38 11.15 -3.47
C SER A 64 11.18 11.25 -1.95
N ASN A 65 11.85 12.21 -1.30
CA ASN A 65 11.78 12.38 0.14
C ASN A 65 10.51 13.12 0.57
N GLN A 66 9.45 12.35 0.87
CA GLN A 66 8.16 12.88 1.30
C GLN A 66 8.26 13.72 2.58
N GLY A 67 9.11 13.35 3.54
CA GLY A 67 9.28 14.10 4.78
C GLY A 67 9.89 15.50 4.57
N LEU A 68 10.91 15.61 3.72
CA LEU A 68 11.50 16.90 3.33
C LEU A 68 10.53 17.71 2.47
N MET A 69 9.83 17.06 1.55
CA MET A 69 8.78 17.71 0.76
C MET A 69 7.70 18.29 1.68
N GLU A 70 7.19 17.53 2.66
CA GLU A 70 6.17 18.00 3.60
C GLU A 70 6.68 19.10 4.54
N SER A 71 7.90 18.96 5.07
CA SER A 71 8.44 19.89 6.07
C SER A 71 9.00 21.19 5.48
N GLN A 72 9.73 21.11 4.36
CA GLN A 72 10.47 22.24 3.78
C GLN A 72 9.73 22.92 2.62
N VAL A 73 8.91 22.17 1.87
CA VAL A 73 8.29 22.66 0.63
C VAL A 73 6.79 22.90 0.79
N LEU A 74 6.07 21.97 1.42
CA LEU A 74 4.61 21.99 1.50
C LEU A 74 4.06 22.48 2.85
N GLY A 75 4.92 22.54 3.87
CA GLY A 75 4.53 22.84 5.25
C GLY A 75 3.95 24.24 5.40
N LYS A 76 3.10 24.45 6.43
CA LYS A 76 2.47 25.76 6.70
C LYS A 76 3.47 26.90 6.90
N LYS A 77 4.69 26.58 7.33
CA LYS A 77 5.79 27.54 7.53
C LYS A 77 6.66 27.72 6.29
N SER A 78 6.46 26.91 5.24
CA SER A 78 7.25 27.01 4.01
C SER A 78 6.85 28.26 3.22
N PRO A 79 7.81 29.00 2.64
CA PRO A 79 7.53 30.11 1.73
C PRO A 79 6.59 29.73 0.57
N LEU A 80 6.62 28.48 0.12
CA LEU A 80 5.80 28.01 -1.00
C LEU A 80 4.36 27.64 -0.58
N TYR A 81 4.03 27.76 0.71
CA TYR A 81 2.67 27.51 1.19
C TYR A 81 1.65 28.39 0.48
N GLY A 82 0.52 27.79 0.07
CA GLY A 82 -0.58 28.47 -0.61
C GLY A 82 -0.33 28.83 -2.09
N ARG A 83 0.82 28.45 -2.68
CA ARG A 83 1.19 28.80 -4.07
C ARG A 83 1.11 27.65 -5.06
N ARG A 84 0.76 26.45 -4.59
CA ARG A 84 0.51 25.29 -5.44
C ARG A 84 -0.95 25.28 -5.90
N THR A 85 -1.16 24.90 -7.14
CA THR A 85 -2.50 24.68 -7.73
C THR A 85 -2.91 23.21 -7.66
N ILE A 86 -1.95 22.30 -7.73
CA ILE A 86 -2.15 20.84 -7.71
C ILE A 86 -1.10 20.22 -6.78
N GLN A 87 -1.49 19.16 -6.07
CA GLN A 87 -0.59 18.30 -5.32
C GLN A 87 -0.92 16.84 -5.64
N ILE A 88 0.07 16.11 -6.16
CA ILE A 88 -0.07 14.69 -6.48
C ILE A 88 0.84 13.92 -5.56
N ARG A 89 0.27 13.02 -4.75
CA ARG A 89 1.04 12.02 -4.00
C ARG A 89 0.99 10.73 -4.81
N LEU A 90 1.99 10.50 -5.66
CA LEU A 90 2.06 9.30 -6.49
C LEU A 90 2.12 8.06 -5.58
N GLN A 91 1.12 7.18 -5.70
CA GLN A 91 1.09 5.89 -5.01
C GLN A 91 1.64 4.81 -5.93
N GLN A 92 1.91 3.64 -5.35
CA GLN A 92 2.15 2.41 -6.12
C GLN A 92 0.92 2.08 -6.99
N LEU A 93 1.15 1.35 -8.06
CA LEU A 93 0.11 0.81 -8.90
C LEU A 93 -0.80 -0.13 -8.10
N GLY A 94 -2.08 -0.10 -8.44
CA GLY A 94 -3.04 -1.10 -8.01
C GLY A 94 -2.84 -2.43 -8.72
N TYR A 95 -3.55 -3.48 -8.30
CA TYR A 95 -3.35 -4.84 -8.80
C TYR A 95 -3.62 -4.95 -10.32
N LEU A 96 -4.61 -4.23 -10.86
CA LEU A 96 -4.91 -4.24 -12.30
C LEU A 96 -3.85 -3.53 -13.13
N ASP A 97 -3.39 -2.36 -12.67
CA ASP A 97 -2.34 -1.63 -13.37
C ASP A 97 -1.00 -2.36 -13.28
N ALA A 98 -0.72 -3.02 -12.16
CA ALA A 98 0.40 -3.94 -12.02
C ALA A 98 0.29 -5.13 -12.99
N ALA A 99 -0.91 -5.71 -13.16
CA ALA A 99 -1.14 -6.78 -14.13
C ALA A 99 -0.86 -6.37 -15.58
N LYS A 100 -1.13 -5.10 -15.95
CA LYS A 100 -0.79 -4.56 -17.27
C LYS A 100 0.73 -4.55 -17.53
N MET A 101 1.55 -4.52 -16.48
CA MET A 101 3.02 -4.63 -16.59
C MET A 101 3.51 -6.07 -16.68
N LEU A 102 2.63 -7.06 -16.53
CA LEU A 102 2.93 -8.49 -16.57
C LEU A 102 2.15 -9.16 -17.72
N PRO A 103 2.40 -8.79 -18.98
CA PRO A 103 1.62 -9.33 -20.10
C PRO A 103 1.80 -10.85 -20.23
N GLY A 104 0.70 -11.55 -20.49
CA GLY A 104 0.70 -12.99 -20.77
C GLY A 104 0.66 -13.90 -19.55
N VAL A 105 0.65 -13.36 -18.32
CA VAL A 105 0.46 -14.17 -17.10
C VAL A 105 -1.02 -14.35 -16.78
N SER A 106 -1.37 -15.47 -16.15
CA SER A 106 -2.74 -15.70 -15.66
C SER A 106 -3.09 -14.77 -14.49
N PRO A 107 -4.38 -14.48 -14.21
CA PRO A 107 -4.78 -13.70 -13.01
C PRO A 107 -4.20 -14.23 -11.70
N GLN A 108 -4.15 -15.56 -11.55
CA GLN A 108 -3.53 -16.22 -10.39
C GLN A 108 -2.04 -15.86 -10.26
N GLU A 109 -1.30 -15.89 -11.37
CA GLU A 109 0.12 -15.54 -11.38
C GLU A 109 0.34 -14.03 -11.23
N ALA A 110 -0.46 -13.19 -11.88
CA ALA A 110 -0.44 -11.74 -11.71
C ALA A 110 -0.59 -11.36 -10.23
N PHE A 111 -1.55 -11.98 -9.53
CA PHE A 111 -1.73 -11.76 -8.10
C PHE A 111 -0.53 -12.25 -7.27
N ARG A 112 0.04 -13.41 -7.59
CA ARG A 112 1.24 -13.90 -6.90
C ARG A 112 2.43 -12.97 -7.09
N PHE A 113 2.63 -12.46 -8.30
CA PHE A 113 3.66 -11.46 -8.58
C PHE A 113 3.39 -10.15 -7.83
N TYR A 114 2.19 -9.58 -7.95
CA TYR A 114 1.80 -8.37 -7.23
C TYR A 114 1.91 -8.52 -5.71
N GLY A 115 1.53 -9.68 -5.18
CA GLY A 115 1.60 -10.00 -3.76
C GLY A 115 3.03 -10.06 -3.23
N CYS A 116 4.00 -10.50 -4.03
CA CYS A 116 5.41 -10.61 -3.64
C CYS A 116 6.25 -9.36 -3.96
N PHE A 117 6.03 -8.74 -5.12
CA PHE A 117 6.84 -7.63 -5.63
C PHE A 117 6.20 -6.25 -5.39
N GLY A 118 4.88 -6.20 -5.16
CA GLY A 118 4.12 -4.96 -4.96
C GLY A 118 3.76 -4.23 -6.24
N GLY A 119 3.34 -2.98 -6.10
CA GLY A 119 2.88 -2.13 -7.21
C GLY A 119 3.92 -1.09 -7.66
N VAL A 120 5.19 -1.23 -7.26
CA VAL A 120 6.25 -0.32 -7.72
C VAL A 120 6.59 -0.65 -9.17
N PRO A 121 6.39 0.26 -10.14
CA PRO A 121 6.58 -0.05 -11.56
C PRO A 121 7.95 -0.63 -11.89
N TYR A 122 9.02 -0.05 -11.32
CA TYR A 122 10.38 -0.53 -11.56
C TYR A 122 10.61 -1.95 -11.03
N TYR A 123 9.97 -2.35 -9.93
CA TYR A 123 10.11 -3.72 -9.42
C TYR A 123 9.37 -4.72 -10.30
N LEU A 124 8.23 -4.32 -10.86
CA LEU A 124 7.47 -5.13 -11.82
C LEU A 124 8.20 -5.28 -13.16
N GLU A 125 8.88 -4.23 -13.65
CA GLU A 125 9.71 -4.30 -14.86
C GLU A 125 10.86 -5.30 -14.74
N LEU A 126 11.37 -5.51 -13.52
CA LEU A 126 12.42 -6.49 -13.26
C LEU A 126 11.90 -7.93 -13.30
N VAL A 127 10.59 -8.18 -13.15
CA VAL A 127 9.98 -9.50 -13.23
C VAL A 127 10.01 -9.98 -14.68
N ASP A 128 10.44 -11.22 -14.89
CA ASP A 128 10.35 -11.89 -16.18
C ASP A 128 9.10 -12.78 -16.22
N PRO A 129 8.05 -12.41 -16.99
CA PRO A 129 6.80 -13.18 -17.06
C PRO A 129 6.96 -14.60 -17.63
N ALA A 130 8.07 -14.89 -18.33
CA ALA A 130 8.34 -16.23 -18.86
C ALA A 130 8.89 -17.19 -17.80
N LEU A 131 9.36 -16.65 -16.66
CA LEU A 131 9.86 -17.42 -15.54
C LEU A 131 8.77 -17.64 -14.50
N SER A 132 8.83 -18.78 -13.81
CA SER A 132 7.96 -19.03 -12.66
C SER A 132 8.20 -18.01 -11.55
N LEU A 133 7.22 -17.88 -10.63
CA LEU A 133 7.39 -17.06 -9.43
C LEU A 133 8.69 -17.39 -8.69
N ARG A 134 9.01 -18.68 -8.52
CA ARG A 134 10.20 -19.12 -7.76
C ARG A 134 11.51 -18.72 -8.43
N GLU A 135 11.57 -18.77 -9.76
CA GLU A 135 12.74 -18.34 -10.52
C GLU A 135 12.93 -16.82 -10.43
N ASN A 136 11.84 -16.05 -10.52
CA ASN A 136 11.89 -14.60 -10.30
C ASN A 136 12.31 -14.25 -8.87
N LEU A 137 11.75 -14.91 -7.86
CA LEU A 137 12.16 -14.74 -6.46
C LEU A 137 13.65 -15.07 -6.29
N ALA A 138 14.11 -16.20 -6.84
CA ALA A 138 15.51 -16.61 -6.77
C ALA A 138 16.44 -15.54 -7.33
N ARG A 139 16.13 -15.01 -8.51
CA ARG A 139 16.94 -14.00 -9.20
C ARG A 139 16.90 -12.63 -8.53
N LEU A 140 15.75 -12.20 -8.01
CA LEU A 140 15.55 -10.83 -7.55
C LEU A 140 15.77 -10.67 -6.04
N TYR A 141 15.33 -11.62 -5.23
CA TYR A 141 15.40 -11.55 -3.76
C TYR A 141 16.48 -12.46 -3.16
N PHE A 142 16.68 -13.66 -3.70
CA PHE A 142 17.56 -14.67 -3.12
C PHE A 142 18.91 -14.80 -3.86
N ASP A 143 19.33 -13.76 -4.57
CA ASP A 143 20.66 -13.62 -5.13
C ASP A 143 21.26 -12.31 -4.64
N ARG A 144 22.54 -12.30 -4.28
CA ARG A 144 23.24 -11.09 -3.84
C ARG A 144 23.35 -10.01 -4.91
N MET A 145 23.30 -10.43 -6.17
CA MET A 145 23.27 -9.54 -7.33
C MET A 145 21.83 -9.19 -7.73
N GLY A 146 20.83 -9.81 -7.08
CA GLY A 146 19.43 -9.50 -7.26
C GLY A 146 19.12 -8.11 -6.73
N PHE A 147 18.42 -7.31 -7.54
CA PHE A 147 18.12 -5.92 -7.19
C PHE A 147 17.37 -5.79 -5.85
N LEU A 148 16.41 -6.69 -5.59
CA LEU A 148 15.56 -6.63 -4.41
C LEU A 148 16.18 -7.28 -3.15
N TYR A 149 17.40 -7.82 -3.26
CA TYR A 149 18.08 -8.46 -2.14
C TYR A 149 18.46 -7.47 -1.04
N ASP A 150 18.99 -6.29 -1.37
CA ASP A 150 19.34 -5.25 -0.38
C ASP A 150 18.41 -4.04 -0.46
N GLU A 151 17.52 -3.97 -1.46
CA GLU A 151 16.68 -2.79 -1.72
C GLU A 151 15.91 -2.30 -0.49
N PRO A 152 15.12 -3.12 0.26
CA PRO A 152 14.38 -2.63 1.41
C PRO A 152 15.28 -2.01 2.49
N PHE A 153 16.42 -2.63 2.78
CA PHE A 153 17.35 -2.15 3.82
C PHE A 153 18.23 -1.00 3.31
N GLY A 154 18.57 -0.99 2.02
CA GLY A 154 19.24 0.10 1.32
C GLY A 154 18.44 1.39 1.38
N LEU A 155 17.15 1.34 1.03
CA LEU A 155 16.25 2.49 1.13
C LEU A 155 16.10 3.00 2.57
N LEU A 156 15.98 2.11 3.57
CA LEU A 156 15.95 2.54 4.97
C LEU A 156 17.23 3.28 5.38
N ARG A 157 18.40 2.83 4.93
CA ARG A 157 19.69 3.50 5.20
C ARG A 157 19.82 4.86 4.53
N GLN A 158 19.20 5.04 3.36
CA GLN A 158 19.22 6.31 2.63
C GLN A 158 18.28 7.34 3.27
N GLU A 159 17.10 6.91 3.71
CA GLU A 159 16.04 7.79 4.18
C GLU A 159 16.09 8.08 5.70
N LEU A 160 16.68 7.19 6.51
CA LEU A 160 16.54 7.22 7.96
C LEU A 160 17.89 7.17 8.69
N ALA A 161 18.00 7.93 9.78
CA ALA A 161 19.22 7.99 10.60
C ALA A 161 19.48 6.73 11.44
N GLU A 162 18.43 6.02 11.86
CA GLU A 162 18.51 4.83 12.75
C GLU A 162 17.91 3.58 12.09
N PRO A 163 18.42 3.16 10.91
CA PRO A 163 17.79 2.13 10.07
C PRO A 163 17.64 0.77 10.78
N ALA A 164 18.53 0.45 11.73
CA ALA A 164 18.44 -0.79 12.51
C ALA A 164 17.20 -0.84 13.42
N LEU A 165 16.81 0.28 14.04
CA LEU A 165 15.62 0.34 14.89
C LEU A 165 14.33 0.31 14.06
N TYR A 166 14.33 0.97 12.90
CA TYR A 166 13.23 0.83 11.95
C TYR A 166 13.10 -0.60 11.43
N GLY A 167 14.22 -1.24 11.08
CA GLY A 167 14.25 -2.64 10.66
C GLY A 167 13.75 -3.60 11.74
N SER A 168 14.04 -3.36 13.02
CA SER A 168 13.52 -4.20 14.11
C SER A 168 12.00 -4.08 14.27
N VAL A 169 11.44 -2.87 14.11
CA VAL A 169 10.00 -2.63 14.10
C VAL A 169 9.33 -3.35 12.92
N LEU A 170 9.87 -3.20 11.70
CA LEU A 170 9.34 -3.85 10.51
C LEU A 170 9.39 -5.37 10.62
N ARG A 171 10.50 -5.93 11.12
CA ARG A 171 10.61 -7.36 11.44
C ARG A 171 9.54 -7.80 12.42
N ALA A 172 9.33 -7.06 13.52
CA ALA A 172 8.33 -7.44 14.52
C ALA A 172 6.92 -7.50 13.91
N ILE A 173 6.56 -6.53 13.06
CA ILE A 173 5.28 -6.48 12.34
C ILE A 173 5.17 -7.62 11.33
N ALA A 174 6.20 -7.88 10.54
CA ALA A 174 6.25 -9.02 9.61
C ALA A 174 6.10 -10.36 10.36
N ASP A 175 6.69 -10.50 11.55
CA ASP A 175 6.52 -11.68 12.40
C ASP A 175 5.14 -11.70 13.13
N GLY A 176 4.25 -10.77 12.85
CA GLY A 176 2.86 -10.76 13.32
C GLY A 176 2.58 -9.94 14.59
N ALA A 177 3.55 -9.20 15.14
CA ALA A 177 3.25 -8.22 16.20
C ALA A 177 2.54 -7.01 15.59
N ASN A 178 1.21 -6.99 15.70
CA ASN A 178 0.38 -6.00 15.05
C ASN A 178 -0.15 -4.94 16.04
N ARG A 179 0.06 -5.12 17.35
CA ARG A 179 -0.27 -4.09 18.35
C ARG A 179 0.97 -3.38 18.87
N GLN A 180 0.85 -2.11 19.19
CA GLN A 180 1.96 -1.30 19.73
C GLN A 180 2.63 -1.95 20.96
N LYS A 181 1.84 -2.60 21.84
CA LYS A 181 2.39 -3.33 22.99
C LYS A 181 3.27 -4.50 22.53
N GLU A 182 2.76 -5.35 21.65
CA GLU A 182 3.49 -6.51 21.12
C GLU A 182 4.76 -6.09 20.38
N ILE A 183 4.69 -5.00 19.61
CA ILE A 183 5.85 -4.45 18.90
C ILE A 183 6.89 -3.95 19.89
N ALA A 184 6.48 -3.20 20.93
CA ALA A 184 7.40 -2.73 21.97
C ALA A 184 8.06 -3.91 22.71
N ASP A 185 7.27 -4.92 23.08
CA ASP A 185 7.74 -6.11 23.79
C ASP A 185 8.76 -6.90 22.94
N ARG A 186 8.54 -7.03 21.62
CA ARG A 186 9.47 -7.73 20.71
C ARG A 186 10.74 -6.95 20.37
N THR A 187 10.62 -5.63 20.24
CA THR A 187 11.75 -4.78 19.81
C THR A 187 12.58 -4.25 20.96
N GLY A 188 12.04 -4.25 22.19
CA GLY A 188 12.65 -3.59 23.35
C GLY A 188 12.57 -2.05 23.29
N ILE A 189 11.93 -1.48 22.28
CA ILE A 189 11.78 -0.02 22.15
C ILE A 189 10.72 0.47 23.16
N PRO A 190 11.03 1.50 23.97
CA PRO A 190 10.07 2.04 24.92
C PRO A 190 8.76 2.48 24.28
N ARG A 191 7.63 2.18 24.93
CA ARG A 191 6.28 2.52 24.45
C ARG A 191 6.06 4.03 24.24
N THR A 192 6.84 4.87 24.89
CA THR A 192 6.85 6.34 24.74
C THR A 192 7.51 6.79 23.45
N THR A 193 8.50 6.04 22.94
CA THR A 193 9.29 6.40 21.75
C THR A 193 8.79 5.69 20.50
N LEU A 194 8.29 4.45 20.63
CA LEU A 194 7.78 3.64 19.53
C LEU A 194 6.76 4.36 18.60
N PRO A 195 5.82 5.20 19.10
CA PRO A 195 4.91 5.95 18.24
C PRO A 195 5.60 6.80 17.18
N ALA A 196 6.78 7.37 17.47
CA ALA A 196 7.53 8.16 16.50
C ALA A 196 8.02 7.30 15.33
N TYR A 197 8.58 6.12 15.63
CA TYR A 197 9.03 5.16 14.62
C TYR A 197 7.87 4.69 13.74
N LEU A 198 6.76 4.30 14.36
CA LEU A 198 5.56 3.85 13.64
C LEU A 198 5.00 4.97 12.75
N LYS A 199 4.99 6.21 13.24
CA LYS A 199 4.50 7.35 12.45
C LYS A 199 5.39 7.65 11.24
N THR A 200 6.71 7.56 11.39
CA THR A 200 7.63 7.72 10.27
C THR A 200 7.42 6.63 9.23
N LEU A 201 7.32 5.35 9.63
CA LEU A 201 7.08 4.23 8.71
C LEU A 201 5.71 4.33 8.00
N GLU A 202 4.68 4.82 8.71
CA GLU A 202 3.36 5.10 8.13
C GLU A 202 3.42 6.24 7.10
N ASN A 203 4.15 7.32 7.41
CA ASN A 203 4.33 8.44 6.48
C ASN A 203 5.10 8.02 5.22
N LEU A 204 6.11 7.15 5.36
CA LEU A 204 6.81 6.54 4.23
C LEU A 204 5.94 5.56 3.42
N GLY A 205 4.76 5.18 3.94
CA GLY A 205 3.86 4.23 3.28
C GLY A 205 4.32 2.78 3.35
N ILE A 206 5.32 2.48 4.19
CA ILE A 206 5.85 1.11 4.38
C ILE A 206 4.88 0.28 5.22
N ILE A 207 4.32 0.89 6.27
CA ILE A 207 3.27 0.30 7.10
C ILE A 207 2.01 1.14 7.05
N GLU A 208 0.92 0.57 7.55
CA GLU A 208 -0.31 1.28 7.80
C GLU A 208 -0.87 0.99 9.18
N ARG A 209 -1.57 1.97 9.75
CA ARG A 209 -2.35 1.80 10.97
C ARG A 209 -3.82 1.67 10.60
N VAL A 210 -4.38 0.48 10.83
CA VAL A 210 -5.79 0.17 10.57
C VAL A 210 -6.56 0.20 11.89
N VAL A 211 -7.80 0.67 11.88
CA VAL A 211 -8.74 0.60 13.02
C VAL A 211 -9.98 -0.18 12.62
N PRO A 212 -10.73 -0.77 13.56
CA PRO A 212 -11.99 -1.43 13.23
C PRO A 212 -12.91 -0.48 12.46
N PHE A 213 -13.59 -0.99 11.45
CA PHE A 213 -14.52 -0.17 10.67
C PHE A 213 -15.56 0.51 11.57
N GLY A 214 -15.73 1.82 11.38
CA GLY A 214 -16.63 2.65 12.20
C GLY A 214 -15.99 3.26 13.46
N ASP A 215 -14.80 2.83 13.89
CA ASP A 215 -14.05 3.52 14.95
C ASP A 215 -13.46 4.84 14.43
N ASN A 216 -13.31 5.83 15.32
CA ASN A 216 -12.58 7.06 15.00
C ASN A 216 -11.05 6.77 14.97
N PRO A 217 -10.36 6.96 13.83
CA PRO A 217 -8.93 6.68 13.73
C PRO A 217 -8.06 7.46 14.74
N SER A 218 -8.46 8.68 15.12
CA SER A 218 -7.69 9.52 16.04
C SER A 218 -7.74 9.07 17.50
N THR A 219 -8.79 8.34 17.90
CA THR A 219 -9.02 7.96 19.31
C THR A 219 -9.06 6.46 19.54
N SER A 220 -9.18 5.64 18.50
CA SER A 220 -9.26 4.18 18.65
C SER A 220 -8.01 3.59 19.28
N ARG A 221 -8.23 2.80 20.34
CA ARG A 221 -7.21 2.00 21.03
C ARG A 221 -7.10 0.57 20.48
N LYS A 222 -7.96 0.20 19.53
CA LYS A 222 -8.02 -1.14 18.94
C LYS A 222 -7.19 -1.26 17.66
N SER A 223 -6.42 -0.22 17.32
CA SER A 223 -5.66 -0.17 16.07
C SER A 223 -4.64 -1.31 15.94
N LEU A 224 -4.47 -1.76 14.71
CA LEU A 224 -3.45 -2.72 14.28
C LEU A 224 -2.49 -2.04 13.31
N TYR A 225 -1.22 -2.45 13.35
CA TYR A 225 -0.21 -2.10 12.37
C TYR A 225 0.03 -3.28 11.44
N ARG A 226 0.06 -3.00 10.14
CA ARG A 226 0.25 -4.02 9.09
C ARG A 226 1.27 -3.51 8.07
N MET A 227 1.97 -4.43 7.42
CA MET A 227 2.86 -4.10 6.32
C MET A 227 2.02 -3.67 5.11
N ARG A 228 2.27 -2.46 4.61
CA ARG A 228 1.57 -1.93 3.44
C ARG A 228 2.34 -2.28 2.17
N ASP A 229 3.64 -2.11 2.17
CA ASP A 229 4.50 -2.40 1.03
C ASP A 229 4.83 -3.91 0.94
N ALA A 230 4.58 -4.51 -0.23
CA ALA A 230 4.79 -5.94 -0.45
C ALA A 230 6.27 -6.33 -0.51
N CYS A 231 7.12 -5.46 -1.08
CA CYS A 231 8.55 -5.73 -1.16
C CYS A 231 9.16 -5.78 0.25
N TYR A 232 8.79 -4.83 1.09
CA TYR A 232 9.18 -4.83 2.50
C TYR A 232 8.63 -6.05 3.27
N ASP A 233 7.34 -6.37 3.15
CA ASP A 233 6.73 -7.51 3.86
C ASP A 233 7.39 -8.83 3.45
N PHE A 234 7.51 -9.07 2.14
CA PHE A 234 8.14 -10.28 1.61
C PHE A 234 9.60 -10.40 2.06
N TRP A 235 10.36 -9.31 1.99
CA TRP A 235 11.77 -9.31 2.38
C TRP A 235 11.97 -9.63 3.86
N PHE A 236 11.26 -8.94 4.75
CA PHE A 236 11.39 -9.17 6.19
C PHE A 236 10.91 -10.56 6.62
N ARG A 237 9.92 -11.13 5.93
CA ARG A 237 9.33 -12.42 6.25
C ARG A 237 10.10 -13.62 5.68
N PHE A 238 10.65 -13.50 4.46
CA PHE A 238 11.23 -14.63 3.73
C PHE A 238 12.71 -14.49 3.40
N VAL A 239 13.22 -13.28 3.18
CA VAL A 239 14.61 -13.05 2.75
C VAL A 239 15.53 -12.83 3.94
N MET A 240 15.16 -11.89 4.82
CA MET A 240 15.95 -11.53 6.00
C MET A 240 16.34 -12.74 6.87
N PRO A 241 15.47 -13.74 7.14
CA PRO A 241 15.84 -14.89 7.97
C PRO A 241 16.93 -15.80 7.37
N VAL A 242 17.19 -15.70 6.06
CA VAL A 242 18.09 -16.59 5.30
C VAL A 242 19.21 -15.85 4.58
N VAL A 243 19.45 -14.58 4.94
CA VAL A 243 20.54 -13.75 4.37
C VAL A 243 21.89 -14.47 4.42
N SER A 244 22.22 -15.17 5.50
CA SER A 244 23.49 -15.92 5.60
C SER A 244 23.62 -17.05 4.56
N SER A 245 22.51 -17.71 4.21
CA SER A 245 22.45 -18.71 3.16
C SER A 245 22.61 -18.07 1.77
N ILE A 246 21.97 -16.92 1.54
CA ILE A 246 22.13 -16.14 0.30
C ILE A 246 23.60 -15.70 0.16
N GLU A 247 24.22 -15.24 1.25
CA GLU A 247 25.65 -14.86 1.28
C GLU A 247 26.59 -16.01 0.94
N SER A 248 26.19 -17.22 1.32
CA SER A 248 26.89 -18.46 1.00
C SER A 248 26.54 -19.01 -0.38
N ARG A 249 25.87 -18.23 -1.24
CA ARG A 249 25.40 -18.59 -2.59
C ARG A 249 24.39 -19.74 -2.64
N LEU A 250 23.73 -20.04 -1.52
CA LEU A 250 22.68 -21.05 -1.42
C LEU A 250 21.27 -20.47 -1.65
N GLY A 251 21.15 -19.18 -1.93
CA GLY A 251 19.88 -18.49 -2.08
C GLY A 251 18.95 -19.09 -3.16
N PRO A 252 19.42 -19.49 -4.36
CA PRO A 252 18.56 -20.17 -5.34
C PRO A 252 17.99 -21.50 -4.83
N VAL A 253 18.73 -22.23 -3.98
CA VAL A 253 18.22 -23.44 -3.32
C VAL A 253 17.12 -23.06 -2.33
N VAL A 254 17.34 -22.04 -1.51
CA VAL A 254 16.33 -21.56 -0.54
C VAL A 254 15.05 -21.12 -1.25
N ALA A 255 15.15 -20.36 -2.34
CA ALA A 255 14.00 -19.92 -3.13
C ALA A 255 13.21 -21.11 -3.71
N ARG A 256 13.90 -22.13 -4.22
CA ARG A 256 13.26 -23.35 -4.74
C ARG A 256 12.54 -24.13 -3.65
N GLU A 257 13.12 -24.22 -2.46
CA GLU A 257 12.57 -24.97 -1.32
C GLU A 257 11.66 -24.13 -0.40
N LEU A 258 11.31 -22.88 -0.77
CA LEU A 258 10.37 -22.07 0.01
C LEU A 258 9.06 -22.84 0.21
N ASP A 259 8.60 -22.92 1.45
CA ASP A 259 7.37 -23.61 1.79
C ASP A 259 6.15 -22.91 1.14
N GLU A 260 5.45 -23.63 0.25
CA GLU A 260 4.28 -23.12 -0.45
C GLU A 260 3.11 -22.80 0.48
N ALA A 261 2.99 -23.51 1.62
CA ALA A 261 1.96 -23.22 2.61
C ALA A 261 2.20 -21.85 3.25
N ARG A 262 3.46 -21.52 3.57
CA ARG A 262 3.85 -20.20 4.10
C ARG A 262 3.65 -19.08 3.07
N ILE A 263 3.95 -19.33 1.80
CA ILE A 263 3.66 -18.39 0.72
C ILE A 263 2.15 -18.16 0.59
N THR A 264 1.35 -19.23 0.65
CA THR A 264 -0.11 -19.15 0.56
C THR A 264 -0.71 -18.38 1.73
N GLU A 265 -0.25 -18.60 2.97
CA GLU A 265 -0.67 -17.82 4.14
C GLU A 265 -0.32 -16.34 3.98
N TYR A 266 0.90 -16.04 3.52
CA TYR A 266 1.34 -14.67 3.24
C TYR A 266 0.44 -14.00 2.20
N LEU A 267 0.18 -14.68 1.08
CA LEU A 267 -0.66 -14.17 0.01
C LEU A 267 -2.12 -14.02 0.45
N GLY A 268 -2.63 -14.81 1.40
CA GLY A 268 -3.97 -14.62 1.94
C GLY A 268 -4.18 -13.25 2.58
N ARG A 269 -3.20 -12.75 3.34
CA ARG A 269 -3.25 -11.40 3.90
C ARG A 269 -3.19 -10.31 2.83
N ARG A 270 -2.45 -10.57 1.75
CA ARG A 270 -2.40 -9.68 0.57
C ARG A 270 -3.70 -9.72 -0.22
N PHE A 271 -4.40 -10.86 -0.21
CA PHE A 271 -5.67 -11.08 -0.91
C PHE A 271 -6.80 -10.27 -0.27
N GLU A 272 -6.88 -10.20 1.07
CA GLU A 272 -7.82 -9.31 1.78
C GLU A 272 -7.74 -7.87 1.26
N ARG A 273 -6.51 -7.36 1.09
CA ARG A 273 -6.30 -6.00 0.57
C ARG A 273 -6.68 -5.87 -0.90
N LEU A 274 -6.40 -6.87 -1.73
CA LEU A 274 -6.85 -6.88 -3.11
C LEU A 274 -8.38 -6.85 -3.18
N CYS A 275 -9.08 -7.60 -2.32
CA CYS A 275 -10.56 -7.58 -2.26
C CYS A 275 -11.09 -6.20 -1.87
N ALA A 276 -10.44 -5.53 -0.89
CA ALA A 276 -10.78 -4.16 -0.54
C ALA A 276 -10.52 -3.17 -1.70
N GLU A 277 -9.41 -3.34 -2.43
CA GLU A 277 -9.07 -2.55 -3.61
C GLU A 277 -10.10 -2.74 -4.74
N TRP A 278 -10.53 -3.98 -4.99
CA TRP A 278 -11.60 -4.32 -5.92
C TRP A 278 -12.93 -3.64 -5.53
N LEU A 279 -13.34 -3.73 -4.26
CA LEU A 279 -14.56 -3.05 -3.78
C LEU A 279 -14.51 -1.52 -4.01
N VAL A 280 -13.34 -0.90 -3.82
CA VAL A 280 -13.18 0.54 -4.11
C VAL A 280 -13.33 0.83 -5.60
N ARG A 281 -12.76 0.00 -6.48
CA ARG A 281 -12.93 0.14 -7.95
C ARG A 281 -14.40 0.03 -8.34
N GLU A 282 -15.07 -1.05 -7.95
CA GLU A 282 -16.48 -1.28 -8.29
C GLU A 282 -17.39 -0.17 -7.75
N ALA A 283 -17.06 0.40 -6.59
CA ALA A 283 -17.76 1.56 -6.06
C ALA A 283 -17.60 2.80 -6.95
N LEU A 284 -16.38 3.08 -7.44
CA LEU A 284 -16.10 4.20 -8.34
C LEU A 284 -16.81 4.05 -9.69
N GLU A 285 -16.97 2.81 -10.16
CA GLU A 285 -17.65 2.48 -11.41
C GLU A 285 -19.18 2.29 -11.25
N ASN A 286 -19.70 2.48 -10.04
CA ASN A 286 -21.11 2.28 -9.68
C ASN A 286 -21.65 0.88 -10.00
N GLN A 287 -20.81 -0.16 -9.88
CA GLN A 287 -21.17 -1.55 -10.12
C GLN A 287 -21.62 -2.30 -8.85
N LEU A 288 -21.39 -1.72 -7.68
CA LEU A 288 -21.85 -2.29 -6.41
C LEU A 288 -23.36 -2.06 -6.20
N PRO A 289 -24.05 -2.95 -5.47
CA PRO A 289 -25.49 -2.82 -5.21
C PRO A 289 -25.84 -1.66 -4.27
N LEU A 290 -24.84 -1.05 -3.63
CA LEU A 290 -24.98 0.09 -2.74
C LEU A 290 -24.04 1.23 -3.18
N PRO A 291 -24.40 2.51 -2.94
CA PRO A 291 -23.51 3.65 -3.19
C PRO A 291 -22.45 3.73 -2.07
N ILE A 292 -21.43 2.88 -2.20
CA ILE A 292 -20.35 2.74 -1.22
C ILE A 292 -19.48 3.99 -1.18
N ALA A 293 -19.22 4.48 0.03
CA ALA A 293 -18.36 5.64 0.29
C ALA A 293 -17.13 5.33 1.14
N SER A 294 -17.09 4.15 1.76
CA SER A 294 -15.97 3.73 2.59
C SER A 294 -15.82 2.21 2.58
N VAL A 295 -14.58 1.74 2.59
CA VAL A 295 -14.19 0.32 2.65
C VAL A 295 -13.14 0.17 3.75
N GLY A 296 -13.19 -0.92 4.51
CA GLY A 296 -12.19 -1.27 5.51
C GLY A 296 -12.40 -2.68 6.03
N ALA A 297 -11.85 -2.99 7.19
CA ALA A 297 -12.01 -4.27 7.88
C ALA A 297 -12.53 -4.03 9.30
N TRP A 298 -13.16 -5.01 9.90
CA TRP A 298 -13.67 -4.90 11.27
C TRP A 298 -13.15 -6.02 12.17
N TRP A 299 -12.86 -5.70 13.42
CA TRP A 299 -12.59 -6.68 14.47
C TRP A 299 -13.09 -6.16 15.81
N GLY A 300 -13.65 -7.06 16.61
CA GLY A 300 -14.19 -6.70 17.91
C GLY A 300 -14.90 -7.83 18.60
N THR A 301 -15.61 -7.50 19.67
CA THR A 301 -16.42 -8.48 20.39
C THR A 301 -17.70 -8.76 19.62
N ASN A 302 -17.95 -10.02 19.29
CA ASN A 302 -19.25 -10.50 18.83
C ASN A 302 -20.12 -10.83 20.05
N PRO A 303 -21.20 -10.07 20.33
CA PRO A 303 -22.04 -10.29 21.50
C PRO A 303 -22.76 -11.66 21.48
N ALA A 304 -23.11 -12.17 20.31
CA ALA A 304 -23.78 -13.46 20.15
C ALA A 304 -22.86 -14.61 20.51
N LYS A 305 -21.59 -14.57 20.04
CA LYS A 305 -20.57 -15.59 20.35
C LYS A 305 -19.88 -15.39 21.69
N ARG A 306 -20.01 -14.20 22.31
CA ARG A 306 -19.24 -13.76 23.50
C ARG A 306 -17.72 -13.91 23.32
N ALA A 307 -17.25 -13.73 22.10
CA ALA A 307 -15.85 -13.90 21.69
C ALA A 307 -15.39 -12.75 20.81
N GLN A 308 -14.09 -12.66 20.52
CA GLN A 308 -13.63 -11.81 19.41
C GLN A 308 -14.05 -12.42 18.08
N ASP A 309 -14.37 -11.57 17.13
CA ASP A 309 -14.73 -11.92 15.76
C ASP A 309 -14.24 -10.80 14.83
N ASP A 310 -14.26 -11.07 13.54
CA ASP A 310 -13.74 -10.19 12.51
C ASP A 310 -14.50 -10.33 11.19
N LEU A 311 -14.31 -9.30 10.36
CA LEU A 311 -14.76 -9.21 8.98
C LEU A 311 -13.59 -8.69 8.16
N ASP A 312 -13.12 -9.50 7.21
CA ASP A 312 -11.99 -9.18 6.34
C ASP A 312 -12.24 -7.90 5.56
N VAL A 313 -13.46 -7.74 5.05
CA VAL A 313 -13.90 -6.53 4.35
C VAL A 313 -15.30 -6.08 4.78
N VAL A 314 -15.45 -4.77 4.91
CA VAL A 314 -16.69 -4.06 5.18
C VAL A 314 -16.73 -2.84 4.28
N ALA A 315 -17.81 -2.71 3.49
CA ALA A 315 -18.09 -1.52 2.70
C ALA A 315 -19.38 -0.89 3.19
N ALA A 316 -19.43 0.44 3.33
CA ALA A 316 -20.65 1.14 3.77
C ALA A 316 -21.05 2.26 2.82
N ASP A 317 -22.36 2.50 2.77
CA ASP A 317 -22.92 3.65 2.11
C ASP A 317 -22.54 4.98 2.81
N ILE A 318 -22.87 6.11 2.17
CA ILE A 318 -22.54 7.45 2.69
C ILE A 318 -23.09 7.68 4.11
N ALA A 319 -24.29 7.17 4.40
CA ALA A 319 -24.89 7.27 5.73
C ALA A 319 -24.23 6.34 6.77
N GLY A 320 -23.41 5.39 6.32
CA GLY A 320 -22.74 4.41 7.16
C GLY A 320 -23.68 3.37 7.77
N LYS A 321 -24.90 3.21 7.23
CA LYS A 321 -25.96 2.35 7.83
C LYS A 321 -26.12 1.04 7.09
N ARG A 322 -26.00 1.06 5.76
CA ARG A 322 -26.16 -0.12 4.90
C ARG A 322 -24.79 -0.63 4.53
N LEU A 323 -24.55 -1.91 4.77
CA LEU A 323 -23.24 -2.52 4.62
C LEU A 323 -23.25 -3.62 3.57
N ILE A 324 -22.10 -3.76 2.91
CA ILE A 324 -21.63 -5.02 2.36
C ILE A 324 -20.60 -5.55 3.35
N ILE A 325 -20.71 -6.80 3.77
CA ILE A 325 -19.69 -7.47 4.59
C ILE A 325 -19.17 -8.69 3.84
N GLY A 326 -17.91 -9.04 4.05
CA GLY A 326 -17.36 -10.21 3.37
C GLY A 326 -16.13 -10.82 4.00
N GLU A 327 -15.89 -12.06 3.56
CA GLU A 327 -14.78 -12.93 3.95
C GLU A 327 -13.88 -13.19 2.73
N CYS A 328 -12.57 -13.21 2.93
CA CYS A 328 -11.57 -13.35 1.88
C CYS A 328 -10.79 -14.64 2.02
N LYS A 329 -11.08 -15.64 1.19
CA LYS A 329 -10.50 -16.98 1.31
C LYS A 329 -9.51 -17.28 0.20
N TYR A 330 -8.22 -17.10 0.51
CA TYR A 330 -7.11 -17.49 -0.36
C TYR A 330 -6.57 -18.88 -0.01
N ARG A 331 -7.29 -19.93 -0.40
CA ARG A 331 -6.91 -21.34 -0.16
C ARG A 331 -7.54 -22.23 -1.23
N GLU A 332 -7.03 -23.45 -1.39
CA GLU A 332 -7.53 -24.38 -2.42
C GLU A 332 -8.91 -24.93 -2.09
N THR A 333 -9.19 -25.23 -0.82
CA THR A 333 -10.45 -25.81 -0.39
C THR A 333 -10.89 -25.27 0.97
N PHE A 334 -12.21 -25.12 1.14
CA PHE A 334 -12.90 -24.80 2.38
C PHE A 334 -14.40 -25.03 2.20
N ASP A 335 -15.16 -24.99 3.31
CA ASP A 335 -16.62 -25.11 3.24
C ASP A 335 -17.24 -23.75 2.96
N GLU A 336 -17.54 -23.47 1.68
CA GLU A 336 -18.08 -22.17 1.29
C GLU A 336 -19.48 -21.92 1.84
N SER A 337 -20.28 -22.99 2.05
CA SER A 337 -21.61 -22.88 2.65
C SER A 337 -21.51 -22.48 4.12
N ALA A 338 -20.51 -23.00 4.85
CA ALA A 338 -20.26 -22.60 6.23
C ALA A 338 -19.81 -21.14 6.35
N GLU A 339 -19.01 -20.62 5.41
CA GLU A 339 -18.62 -19.21 5.40
C GLU A 339 -19.81 -18.27 5.22
N PHE A 340 -20.72 -18.57 4.29
CA PHE A 340 -21.96 -17.79 4.15
C PHE A 340 -22.84 -17.89 5.40
N ALA A 341 -22.97 -19.09 5.99
CA ALA A 341 -23.72 -19.26 7.22
C ALA A 341 -23.12 -18.45 8.38
N ASP A 342 -21.79 -18.34 8.47
CA ASP A 342 -21.13 -17.49 9.46
C ASP A 342 -21.38 -16.00 9.19
N LEU A 343 -21.25 -15.55 7.93
CA LEU A 343 -21.56 -14.17 7.50
C LEU A 343 -23.00 -13.76 7.81
N GLU A 344 -23.97 -14.66 7.64
CA GLU A 344 -25.36 -14.44 8.03
C GLU A 344 -25.49 -14.09 9.51
N THR A 345 -24.72 -14.74 10.39
CA THR A 345 -24.72 -14.42 11.83
C THR A 345 -24.08 -13.06 12.15
N LYS A 346 -23.36 -12.46 11.20
CA LYS A 346 -22.60 -11.20 11.37
C LYS A 346 -23.31 -9.97 10.80
N ARG A 347 -24.53 -10.08 10.24
CA ARG A 347 -25.22 -8.93 9.60
C ARG A 347 -25.37 -7.69 10.47
N ASP A 348 -25.70 -7.90 11.74
CA ASP A 348 -25.92 -6.83 12.73
C ASP A 348 -24.76 -6.67 13.71
N LEU A 349 -23.57 -7.17 13.34
CA LEU A 349 -22.38 -7.16 14.20
C LEU A 349 -21.93 -5.73 14.53
N LEU A 350 -22.16 -4.78 13.63
CA LEU A 350 -21.86 -3.37 13.82
C LEU A 350 -23.12 -2.62 14.30
N SER A 351 -23.10 -2.17 15.55
CA SER A 351 -24.25 -1.52 16.19
C SER A 351 -24.81 -0.34 15.36
N GLY A 352 -26.12 -0.37 15.12
CA GLY A 352 -26.84 0.66 14.36
C GLY A 352 -26.64 0.59 12.85
N ARG A 353 -26.06 -0.49 12.35
CA ARG A 353 -25.80 -0.77 10.93
C ARG A 353 -26.31 -2.17 10.60
N HIS A 354 -26.64 -2.40 9.33
CA HIS A 354 -27.11 -3.69 8.85
C HIS A 354 -26.38 -4.06 7.56
N ALA A 355 -25.88 -5.29 7.48
CA ALA A 355 -25.36 -5.82 6.23
C ALA A 355 -26.48 -6.34 5.35
N GLU A 356 -26.74 -5.59 4.27
CA GLU A 356 -27.74 -5.95 3.27
C GLU A 356 -27.18 -6.99 2.30
N TYR A 357 -25.86 -7.01 2.08
CA TYR A 357 -25.22 -7.95 1.16
C TYR A 357 -24.04 -8.67 1.80
N LEU A 358 -23.88 -9.95 1.46
CA LEU A 358 -22.83 -10.84 1.94
C LEU A 358 -21.94 -11.26 0.78
N TYR A 359 -20.64 -10.99 0.90
CA TYR A 359 -19.66 -11.24 -0.15
C TYR A 359 -18.66 -12.31 0.29
N LEU A 360 -18.47 -13.33 -0.52
CA LEU A 360 -17.41 -14.31 -0.37
C LEU A 360 -16.40 -14.15 -1.49
N PHE A 361 -15.18 -13.74 -1.14
CA PHE A 361 -14.09 -13.59 -2.08
C PHE A 361 -13.23 -14.86 -2.09
N CYS A 362 -13.04 -15.45 -3.26
CA CYS A 362 -12.43 -16.78 -3.39
C CYS A 362 -11.20 -16.77 -4.28
N LYS A 363 -10.19 -17.56 -3.90
CA LYS A 363 -9.05 -17.84 -4.81
C LYS A 363 -9.52 -18.49 -6.12
N ARG A 364 -10.45 -19.44 -6.05
CA ARG A 364 -10.94 -20.20 -7.21
C ARG A 364 -12.46 -20.21 -7.25
N GLN A 365 -13.00 -20.68 -8.38
CA GLN A 365 -14.42 -20.92 -8.52
C GLN A 365 -14.95 -21.91 -7.45
N PRO A 366 -16.01 -21.54 -6.71
CA PRO A 366 -16.66 -22.42 -5.73
C PRO A 366 -17.29 -23.65 -6.36
N SER A 367 -17.70 -24.61 -5.52
CA SER A 367 -18.46 -25.77 -5.98
C SER A 367 -19.78 -25.38 -6.67
N ALA A 368 -20.21 -26.18 -7.66
CA ALA A 368 -21.48 -25.97 -8.36
C ALA A 368 -22.70 -25.99 -7.41
N GLY A 369 -22.63 -26.71 -6.30
CA GLY A 369 -23.66 -26.71 -5.26
C GLY A 369 -23.74 -25.36 -4.54
N THR A 370 -22.60 -24.78 -4.15
CA THR A 370 -22.53 -23.44 -3.55
C THR A 370 -23.03 -22.37 -4.53
N LEU A 371 -22.66 -22.45 -5.81
CA LEU A 371 -23.14 -21.50 -6.82
C LEU A 371 -24.67 -21.54 -6.97
N ARG A 372 -25.28 -22.73 -6.97
CA ARG A 372 -26.75 -22.86 -7.02
C ARG A 372 -27.42 -22.25 -5.79
N LYS A 373 -26.91 -22.54 -4.58
CA LYS A 373 -27.41 -21.92 -3.34
C LYS A 373 -27.28 -20.40 -3.40
N CYS A 374 -26.11 -19.88 -3.80
CA CYS A 374 -25.89 -18.44 -3.94
C CYS A 374 -26.90 -17.80 -4.90
N ALA A 375 -27.29 -18.47 -5.99
CA ALA A 375 -28.29 -17.98 -6.93
C ALA A 375 -29.73 -17.93 -6.37
N GLU A 376 -30.01 -18.68 -5.30
CA GLU A 376 -31.29 -18.62 -4.58
C GLU A 376 -31.37 -17.40 -3.63
N HIS A 377 -30.23 -16.76 -3.33
CA HIS A 377 -30.12 -15.60 -2.47
C HIS A 377 -29.85 -14.32 -3.28
N THR A 378 -30.75 -13.33 -3.20
CA THR A 378 -30.61 -12.08 -3.97
C THR A 378 -29.47 -11.18 -3.48
N ASP A 379 -28.99 -11.41 -2.27
CA ASP A 379 -28.06 -10.58 -1.50
C ASP A 379 -26.69 -11.24 -1.25
N TRP A 380 -26.51 -12.49 -1.68
CA TRP A 380 -25.22 -13.17 -1.64
C TRP A 380 -24.45 -12.92 -2.94
N ARG A 381 -23.15 -12.68 -2.83
CA ARG A 381 -22.24 -12.56 -3.98
C ARG A 381 -20.99 -13.37 -3.73
N ILE A 382 -20.53 -14.07 -4.76
CA ILE A 382 -19.22 -14.72 -4.78
C ILE A 382 -18.42 -14.03 -5.86
N ILE A 383 -17.20 -13.61 -5.52
CA ILE A 383 -16.27 -12.98 -6.46
C ILE A 383 -14.96 -13.76 -6.40
N THR A 384 -14.55 -14.30 -7.54
CA THR A 384 -13.32 -15.07 -7.70
C THR A 384 -12.14 -14.16 -8.05
N LEU A 385 -10.92 -14.64 -7.79
CA LEU A 385 -9.71 -13.92 -8.19
C LEU A 385 -9.67 -13.72 -9.71
N GLU A 386 -10.13 -14.68 -10.51
CA GLU A 386 -10.25 -14.52 -11.95
C GLU A 386 -11.17 -13.34 -12.33
N GLU A 387 -12.38 -13.28 -11.78
CA GLU A 387 -13.35 -12.19 -12.03
C GLU A 387 -12.81 -10.81 -11.60
N MET A 388 -11.99 -10.74 -10.56
CA MET A 388 -11.38 -9.47 -10.13
C MET A 388 -10.43 -8.88 -11.18
N TYR A 389 -9.85 -9.71 -12.04
CA TYR A 389 -8.93 -9.29 -13.10
C TYR A 389 -9.61 -9.11 -14.46
N GLU A 390 -10.91 -9.40 -14.54
CA GLU A 390 -11.73 -9.07 -15.70
C GLU A 390 -12.01 -7.55 -15.67
N ALA A 391 -11.76 -6.89 -16.80
CA ALA A 391 -11.86 -5.45 -16.98
C ALA A 391 -12.82 -5.10 -18.11
#